data_AF-A0A7I9YSS8-F1
#
_entry.id   AF-A0A7I9YSS8-F1
#
_cell.length_a   1.000
_cell.length_b   1.000
_cell.length_c   1.000
_cell.angle_alpha   90.00
_cell.angle_beta   90.00
_cell.angle_gamma   90.00
#
_symmetry.space_group_name_H-M   'P 1'
#
loop_
_entity.id
_entity.type
_entity.pdbx_description
1 polymer ?
#
loop_
_entity_poly.entity_id
_entity_poly.type
_entity_poly.pdbx_seq_one_letter_code
_entity_poly.pdbx_strand_id
1 'polypeptide(L)'
;MITIDLVESLDAYRESLRVRLGEPYRTMLGHFRHEVGHYYQNVLVETDPGAGRYLDECREIFGDERASYQDELARHYRFGAPPNWGESFISEYATMHPWEDFAECFAHYLHITGTIDTARESGLILQADRVRFSMQRDVVPLPSYDDTPIEGLLEDWKWLSLCFNRVNTAMGKNPLYPFDIPPAVVRKLAFVHKVIRETSRAAG
;
A
#
# COMPACT_ATOMS: atom_id res chain seq x y z
N MET A 1 -4.73 -22.94 2.76
CA MET A 1 -3.33 -23.24 3.09
C MET A 1 -2.54 -22.06 2.57
N ILE A 2 -2.06 -21.17 3.45
CA ILE A 2 -1.15 -20.10 3.05
C ILE A 2 0.21 -20.79 2.97
N THR A 3 0.52 -21.33 1.80
CA THR A 3 1.88 -21.78 1.53
C THR A 3 2.71 -20.50 1.51
N ILE A 4 3.58 -20.30 2.50
CA ILE A 4 4.76 -19.47 2.28
C ILE A 4 5.49 -20.18 1.14
N ASP A 5 5.22 -19.77 -0.10
CA ASP A 5 5.80 -20.43 -1.24
C ASP A 5 7.29 -20.09 -1.26
N LEU A 6 8.10 -21.09 -0.92
CA LEU A 6 9.55 -21.03 -1.00
C LEU A 6 10.03 -20.71 -2.43
N VAL A 7 9.16 -20.73 -3.44
CA VAL A 7 9.51 -20.30 -4.79
C VAL A 7 9.76 -18.78 -4.86
N GLU A 8 9.14 -17.96 -3.99
CA GLU A 8 9.51 -16.55 -3.84
C GLU A 8 10.76 -16.32 -2.97
N SER A 9 11.27 -17.38 -2.32
CA SER A 9 12.54 -17.37 -1.58
C SER A 9 13.76 -17.59 -2.50
N LEU A 10 13.68 -17.20 -3.78
CA LEU A 10 14.81 -17.13 -4.72
C LEU A 10 15.78 -16.02 -4.28
N ASP A 11 16.55 -16.33 -3.24
CA ASP A 11 17.55 -15.51 -2.57
C ASP A 11 18.67 -14.99 -3.49
N ALA A 12 18.81 -15.50 -4.72
CA ALA A 12 19.78 -14.98 -5.70
C ALA A 12 19.30 -13.73 -6.46
N TYR A 13 17.98 -13.53 -6.61
CA TYR A 13 17.41 -12.37 -7.34
C TYR A 13 17.20 -11.16 -6.41
N ARG A 14 16.89 -11.42 -5.13
CA ARG A 14 16.65 -10.42 -4.06
C ARG A 14 17.84 -9.48 -3.83
N GLU A 15 19.05 -10.02 -3.77
CA GLU A 15 20.27 -9.22 -3.53
C GLU A 15 20.64 -8.38 -4.77
N SER A 16 20.40 -8.92 -5.97
CA SER A 16 20.74 -8.24 -7.24
C SER A 16 19.83 -7.05 -7.55
N LEU A 17 18.55 -7.09 -7.13
CA LEU A 17 17.59 -5.99 -7.29
C LEU A 17 17.75 -4.91 -6.20
N ARG A 18 18.03 -5.33 -4.96
CA ARG A 18 18.28 -4.42 -3.83
C ARG A 18 19.46 -3.49 -4.09
N VAL A 19 20.51 -3.99 -4.77
CA VAL A 19 21.69 -3.19 -5.17
C VAL A 19 21.41 -2.31 -6.41
N ARG A 20 20.50 -2.72 -7.30
CA ARG A 20 20.23 -1.99 -8.57
C ARG A 20 19.19 -0.89 -8.47
N LEU A 21 18.20 -1.02 -7.58
CA LEU A 21 17.04 -0.11 -7.54
C LEU A 21 16.99 0.80 -6.30
N GLY A 22 17.89 0.63 -5.33
CA GLY A 22 17.95 1.50 -4.16
C GLY A 22 16.65 1.54 -3.34
N GLU A 23 15.86 0.47 -3.38
CA GLU A 23 14.52 0.42 -2.76
C GLU A 23 14.59 0.27 -1.23
N PRO A 24 14.14 1.27 -0.45
CA PRO A 24 14.12 1.21 1.02
C PRO A 24 13.04 0.30 1.61
N TYR A 25 12.10 -0.20 0.80
CA TYR A 25 10.80 -0.72 1.28
C TYR A 25 10.68 -2.24 1.43
N ARG A 26 11.62 -3.02 0.92
CA ARG A 26 11.60 -4.49 1.04
C ARG A 26 12.10 -4.95 2.40
N THR A 27 11.21 -4.93 3.38
CA THR A 27 11.40 -5.49 4.73
C THR A 27 10.57 -6.76 4.90
N MET A 28 10.95 -7.65 5.83
CA MET A 28 10.12 -8.82 6.19
C MET A 28 8.70 -8.41 6.60
N LEU A 29 8.55 -7.26 7.26
CA LEU A 29 7.25 -6.70 7.61
C LEU A 29 6.45 -6.29 6.38
N GLY A 30 7.10 -5.75 5.35
CA GLY A 30 6.47 -5.44 4.06
C GLY A 30 5.91 -6.69 3.38
N HIS A 31 6.73 -7.74 3.29
CA HIS A 31 6.29 -9.03 2.73
C HIS A 31 5.12 -9.62 3.54
N PHE A 32 5.20 -9.61 4.87
CA PHE A 32 4.09 -10.09 5.70
C PHE A 32 2.79 -9.30 5.47
N ARG A 33 2.89 -7.98 5.30
CA ARG A 33 1.72 -7.12 4.97
C ARG A 33 1.13 -7.47 3.60
N HIS A 34 1.95 -7.84 2.63
CA HIS A 34 1.51 -8.31 1.32
C HIS A 34 0.73 -9.62 1.41
N GLU A 35 1.26 -10.62 2.12
CA GLU A 35 0.57 -11.90 2.36
C GLU A 35 -0.76 -11.71 3.11
N VAL A 36 -0.78 -10.79 4.08
CA VAL A 36 -2.02 -10.38 4.76
C VAL A 36 -3.01 -9.78 3.75
N GLY A 37 -2.53 -9.02 2.77
CA GLY A 37 -3.32 -8.51 1.66
C GLY A 37 -4.03 -9.61 0.88
N HIS A 38 -3.32 -10.65 0.45
CA HIS A 38 -3.95 -11.81 -0.22
C HIS A 38 -4.98 -12.50 0.66
N TYR A 39 -4.67 -12.71 1.94
CA TYR A 39 -5.63 -13.32 2.86
C TYR A 39 -6.93 -12.49 2.94
N TYR A 40 -6.82 -11.17 3.10
CA TYR A 40 -7.99 -10.30 3.16
C TYR A 40 -8.69 -10.14 1.80
N GLN A 41 -7.98 -10.23 0.68
CA GLN A 41 -8.63 -10.29 -0.64
C GLN A 41 -9.59 -11.47 -0.70
N ASN A 42 -9.10 -12.65 -0.31
CA ASN A 42 -9.91 -13.86 -0.35
C ASN A 42 -11.15 -13.73 0.54
N VAL A 43 -10.98 -13.32 1.80
CA VAL A 43 -12.08 -13.25 2.76
C VAL A 43 -13.04 -12.08 2.50
N LEU A 44 -12.54 -10.91 2.10
CA LEU A 44 -13.36 -9.71 1.99
C LEU A 44 -13.97 -9.51 0.59
N VAL A 45 -13.33 -10.03 -0.46
CA VAL A 45 -13.70 -9.74 -1.85
C VAL A 45 -14.14 -11.00 -2.61
N GLU A 46 -13.44 -12.12 -2.44
CA GLU A 46 -13.67 -13.32 -3.28
C GLU A 46 -14.67 -14.32 -2.70
N THR A 47 -14.93 -14.29 -1.38
CA THR A 47 -15.90 -15.18 -0.71
C THR A 47 -17.23 -14.47 -0.41
N ASP A 48 -18.35 -15.19 -0.41
CA ASP A 48 -19.69 -14.67 -0.06
C ASP A 48 -19.73 -14.14 1.40
N PRO A 49 -20.30 -12.95 1.69
CA PRO A 49 -21.02 -12.03 0.80
C PRO A 49 -20.14 -11.05 0.02
N GLY A 50 -18.82 -11.03 0.26
CA GLY A 50 -17.86 -10.19 -0.46
C GLY A 50 -17.90 -10.40 -1.97
N ALA A 51 -17.97 -11.65 -2.43
CA ALA A 51 -18.08 -12.01 -3.84
C ALA A 51 -19.28 -11.35 -4.54
N GLY A 52 -20.43 -11.25 -3.84
CA GLY A 52 -21.62 -10.60 -4.37
C GLY A 52 -21.64 -9.08 -4.23
N ARG A 53 -20.72 -8.51 -3.45
CA ARG A 53 -20.74 -7.08 -3.09
C ARG A 53 -19.59 -6.27 -3.70
N TYR A 54 -18.38 -6.82 -3.71
CA TYR A 54 -17.16 -6.06 -4.02
C TYR A 54 -16.36 -6.59 -5.20
N LEU A 55 -16.61 -7.82 -5.67
CA LEU A 55 -15.79 -8.43 -6.72
C LEU A 55 -15.82 -7.66 -8.05
N ASP A 56 -16.99 -7.20 -8.49
CA ASP A 56 -17.11 -6.45 -9.74
C ASP A 56 -16.41 -5.08 -9.67
N GLU A 57 -16.53 -4.38 -8.53
CA GLU A 57 -15.82 -3.12 -8.29
C GLU A 57 -14.30 -3.35 -8.18
N CYS A 58 -13.88 -4.46 -7.55
CA CYS A 58 -12.48 -4.86 -7.51
C CYS A 58 -11.91 -5.05 -8.92
N ARG A 59 -12.65 -5.74 -9.81
CA ARG A 59 -12.27 -5.92 -11.22
C ARG A 59 -12.18 -4.63 -11.99
N GLU A 60 -13.08 -3.68 -11.73
CA GLU A 60 -13.04 -2.35 -12.35
C GLU A 60 -11.77 -1.58 -11.95
N ILE A 61 -11.33 -1.73 -10.69
CA ILE A 61 -10.23 -0.94 -10.10
C ILE A 61 -8.86 -1.58 -10.31
N PHE A 62 -8.74 -2.90 -10.17
CA PHE A 62 -7.48 -3.65 -10.19
C PHE A 62 -7.29 -4.47 -11.47
N GLY A 63 -8.35 -4.67 -12.26
CA GLY A 63 -8.36 -5.53 -13.43
C GLY A 63 -8.94 -6.92 -13.17
N ASP A 64 -9.10 -7.69 -14.26
CA ASP A 64 -9.74 -9.00 -14.23
C ASP A 64 -8.76 -10.08 -13.72
N GLU A 65 -8.99 -10.53 -12.49
CA GLU A 65 -8.17 -11.52 -11.79
C GLU A 65 -8.25 -12.93 -12.39
N ARG A 66 -9.15 -13.17 -13.35
CA ARG A 66 -9.26 -14.45 -14.06
C ARG A 66 -8.15 -14.65 -15.10
N ALA A 67 -7.31 -13.64 -15.31
CA ALA A 67 -6.08 -13.78 -16.08
C ALA A 67 -5.25 -14.95 -15.53
N SER A 68 -4.54 -15.66 -16.42
CA SER A 68 -3.69 -16.77 -15.99
C SER A 68 -2.49 -16.22 -15.25
N TYR A 69 -2.43 -16.46 -13.94
CA TYR A 69 -1.32 -16.02 -13.09
C TYR A 69 0.05 -16.42 -13.67
N GLN A 70 0.17 -17.68 -14.13
CA GLN A 70 1.43 -18.19 -14.68
C GLN A 70 1.84 -17.49 -15.98
N ASP A 71 0.87 -17.19 -16.85
CA ASP A 71 1.16 -16.49 -18.11
C ASP A 71 1.53 -15.02 -17.87
N GLU A 72 0.84 -14.36 -16.94
CA GLU A 72 1.12 -12.98 -16.54
C GLU A 72 2.47 -12.86 -15.81
N LEU A 73 2.82 -13.82 -14.95
CA LEU A 73 4.13 -13.91 -14.31
C LEU A 73 5.24 -14.07 -15.34
N ALA A 74 5.06 -14.97 -16.31
CA ALA A 74 6.01 -15.18 -17.40
C ALA A 74 6.16 -13.92 -18.28
N ARG A 75 5.05 -13.22 -18.57
CA ARG A 75 5.05 -11.93 -19.27
C ARG A 75 5.85 -10.89 -18.48
N HIS A 76 5.57 -10.73 -17.19
CA HIS A 76 6.23 -9.73 -16.34
C HIS A 76 7.74 -9.98 -16.26
N TYR A 77 8.21 -11.22 -16.08
CA TYR A 77 9.64 -11.50 -16.09
C TYR A 77 10.30 -11.32 -17.46
N ARG A 78 9.55 -11.52 -18.55
CA ARG A 78 10.08 -11.35 -19.90
C ARG A 78 10.17 -9.89 -20.33
N PHE A 79 9.18 -9.07 -19.97
CA PHE A 79 9.02 -7.71 -20.51
C PHE A 79 9.14 -6.61 -19.45
N GLY A 80 9.08 -6.96 -18.16
CA GLY A 80 9.03 -6.03 -17.06
C GLY A 80 7.68 -5.34 -16.90
N ALA A 81 7.66 -4.34 -16.01
CA ALA A 81 6.55 -3.40 -15.89
C ALA A 81 6.44 -2.54 -17.17
N PRO A 82 5.21 -2.18 -17.60
CA PRO A 82 5.04 -1.28 -18.73
C PRO A 82 5.67 0.10 -18.45
N PRO A 83 6.03 0.87 -19.50
CA PRO A 83 6.42 2.27 -19.35
C PRO A 83 5.34 3.05 -18.59
N ASN A 84 5.76 4.02 -17.77
CA ASN A 84 4.87 4.86 -16.96
C ASN A 84 3.98 4.10 -15.96
N TRP A 85 4.35 2.87 -15.57
CA TRP A 85 3.61 2.10 -14.56
C TRP A 85 3.37 2.89 -13.26
N GLY A 86 4.31 3.76 -12.87
CA GLY A 86 4.23 4.58 -11.66
C GLY A 86 3.11 5.62 -11.66
N GLU A 87 2.43 5.82 -12.79
CA GLU A 87 1.21 6.65 -12.86
C GLU A 87 -0.03 5.89 -12.35
N SER A 88 0.03 4.55 -12.32
CA SER A 88 -1.14 3.68 -12.07
C SER A 88 -0.95 2.64 -10.96
N PHE A 89 0.28 2.27 -10.63
CA PHE A 89 0.60 1.18 -9.71
C PHE A 89 1.53 1.65 -8.59
N ILE A 90 1.39 1.05 -7.40
CA ILE A 90 2.19 1.41 -6.22
C ILE A 90 3.61 0.84 -6.28
N SER A 91 3.81 -0.23 -7.06
CA SER A 91 5.09 -0.88 -7.31
C SER A 91 5.15 -1.46 -8.72
N GLU A 92 6.34 -1.79 -9.21
CA GLU A 92 6.49 -2.52 -10.47
C GLU A 92 5.80 -3.88 -10.41
N TYR A 93 5.88 -4.57 -9.28
CA TYR A 93 5.33 -5.91 -9.11
C TYR A 93 3.79 -5.91 -9.12
N ALA A 94 3.15 -4.83 -8.65
CA ALA A 94 1.70 -4.64 -8.79
C ALA A 94 1.22 -4.67 -10.26
N THR A 95 2.10 -4.47 -11.25
CA THR A 95 1.77 -4.60 -12.68
C THR A 95 1.72 -6.06 -13.17
N MET A 96 2.10 -7.02 -12.33
CA MET A 96 2.22 -8.43 -12.69
C MET A 96 0.84 -9.06 -12.83
N HIS A 97 -0.02 -8.94 -11.82
CA HIS A 97 -1.36 -9.54 -11.82
C HIS A 97 -2.34 -8.73 -10.95
N PRO A 98 -3.66 -8.70 -11.23
CA PRO A 98 -4.63 -7.98 -10.41
C PRO A 98 -4.63 -8.39 -8.92
N TRP A 99 -4.36 -9.67 -8.62
CA TRP A 99 -4.18 -10.13 -7.23
C TRP A 99 -3.00 -9.44 -6.53
N GLU A 100 -1.88 -9.23 -7.23
CA GLU A 100 -0.70 -8.56 -6.70
C GLU A 100 -0.92 -7.06 -6.52
N ASP A 101 -1.61 -6.43 -7.46
CA ASP A 101 -1.97 -5.02 -7.37
C ASP A 101 -2.82 -4.73 -6.13
N PHE A 102 -3.78 -5.62 -5.84
CA PHE A 102 -4.55 -5.55 -4.60
C PHE A 102 -3.66 -5.76 -3.36
N ALA A 103 -2.85 -6.82 -3.35
CA ALA A 103 -2.02 -7.16 -2.19
C ALA A 103 -0.97 -6.08 -1.88
N GLU A 104 -0.34 -5.51 -2.91
CA GLU A 104 0.60 -4.39 -2.78
C GLU A 104 -0.10 -3.13 -2.26
N CYS A 105 -1.30 -2.81 -2.77
CA CYS A 105 -2.09 -1.69 -2.25
C CYS A 105 -2.53 -1.91 -0.80
N PHE A 106 -2.91 -3.14 -0.43
CA PHE A 106 -3.28 -3.49 0.93
C PHE A 106 -2.07 -3.40 1.88
N ALA A 107 -0.91 -3.88 1.44
CA ALA A 107 0.33 -3.79 2.20
C ALA A 107 0.72 -2.33 2.45
N HIS A 108 0.55 -1.50 1.43
CA HIS A 108 0.80 -0.07 1.52
C HIS A 108 -0.19 0.65 2.43
N TYR A 109 -1.46 0.26 2.39
CA TYR A 109 -2.47 0.74 3.32
C TYR A 109 -2.11 0.42 4.79
N LEU A 110 -1.64 -0.81 5.08
CA LEU A 110 -1.13 -1.18 6.40
C LEU A 110 0.16 -0.45 6.79
N HIS A 111 1.01 -0.13 5.83
CA HIS A 111 2.20 0.70 6.05
C HIS A 111 1.81 2.10 6.52
N ILE A 112 0.90 2.76 5.80
CA ILE A 112 0.41 4.11 6.11
C ILE A 112 -0.27 4.12 7.48
N THR A 113 -1.30 3.31 7.66
CA THR A 113 -2.11 3.29 8.88
C THR A 113 -1.28 2.92 10.12
N GLY A 114 -0.44 1.88 10.04
CA GLY A 114 0.41 1.49 11.16
C GLY A 114 1.46 2.55 11.53
N THR A 115 1.96 3.30 10.55
CA THR A 115 2.91 4.40 10.81
C THR A 115 2.21 5.62 11.42
N ILE A 116 1.01 5.96 10.94
CA ILE A 116 0.18 7.02 11.52
C ILE A 116 -0.18 6.67 12.97
N ASP A 117 -0.56 5.42 13.23
CA ASP A 117 -0.88 4.96 14.58
C ASP A 117 0.34 5.02 15.50
N THR A 118 1.51 4.61 15.02
CA THR A 118 2.78 4.77 15.78
C THR A 118 3.05 6.24 16.12
N ALA A 119 2.82 7.16 15.18
CA ALA A 119 2.96 8.60 15.40
C ALA A 119 1.97 9.12 16.45
N ARG A 120 0.72 8.67 16.38
CA ARG A 120 -0.35 8.97 17.34
C ARG A 120 0.04 8.53 18.75
N GLU A 121 0.44 7.27 18.91
CA GLU A 121 0.82 6.69 20.19
C GLU A 121 2.07 7.35 20.80
N SER A 122 2.92 7.91 19.93
CA SER A 122 4.08 8.71 20.34
C SER A 122 3.73 10.16 20.69
N GLY A 123 2.47 10.58 20.56
CA GLY A 123 2.03 11.95 20.81
C GLY A 123 2.52 12.97 19.77
N LEU A 124 2.89 12.53 18.58
CA LEU A 124 3.40 13.40 17.53
C LEU A 124 2.27 14.21 16.89
N ILE A 125 2.39 15.54 16.95
CA ILE A 125 1.49 16.50 16.31
C ILE A 125 2.32 17.44 15.44
N LEU A 126 1.89 17.68 14.21
CA LEU A 126 2.45 18.72 13.37
C LEU A 126 1.55 19.95 13.41
N GLN A 127 2.05 21.03 14.00
CA GLN A 127 1.35 22.31 14.04
C GLN A 127 1.73 23.16 12.83
N ALA A 128 0.74 23.56 12.03
CA ALA A 128 0.95 24.22 10.74
C ALA A 128 1.74 25.54 10.87
N ASP A 129 1.57 26.27 11.96
CA ASP A 129 2.26 27.52 12.26
C ASP A 129 3.69 27.32 12.82
N ARG A 130 4.08 26.09 13.16
CA ARG A 130 5.41 25.77 13.72
C ARG A 130 6.33 25.04 12.74
N VAL A 131 5.79 24.54 11.63
CA VAL A 131 6.60 23.90 10.59
C VAL A 131 7.11 24.93 9.57
N ARG A 132 8.25 24.63 8.94
CA ARG A 132 8.84 25.50 7.89
C ARG A 132 8.30 25.22 6.49
N PHE A 133 7.38 24.28 6.35
CA PHE A 133 6.73 23.94 5.09
C PHE A 133 5.24 24.27 5.19
N SER A 134 4.62 24.68 4.08
CA SER A 134 3.24 25.16 4.09
C SER A 134 2.27 23.99 4.22
N MET A 135 1.58 23.90 5.37
CA MET A 135 0.49 22.97 5.62
C MET A 135 -0.84 23.74 5.71
N GLN A 136 -1.94 23.13 5.27
CA GLN A 136 -3.26 23.78 5.31
C GLN A 136 -3.90 23.77 6.71
N ARG A 137 -3.56 22.77 7.53
CA ARG A 137 -4.06 22.57 8.88
C ARG A 137 -3.06 21.79 9.72
N ASP A 138 -3.25 21.79 11.02
CA ASP A 138 -2.55 20.87 11.92
C ASP A 138 -2.84 19.41 11.54
N VAL A 139 -1.84 18.56 11.74
CA VAL A 139 -1.98 17.10 11.65
C VAL A 139 -1.96 16.53 13.06
N VAL A 140 -3.14 16.10 13.48
CA VAL A 140 -3.41 15.42 14.75
C VAL A 140 -3.92 14.03 14.38
N PRO A 141 -3.06 12.99 14.39
CA PRO A 141 -3.46 11.64 14.04
C PRO A 141 -4.69 11.15 14.83
N LEU A 142 -5.69 10.64 14.12
CA LEU A 142 -6.95 10.20 14.74
C LEU A 142 -6.80 8.83 15.42
N PRO A 143 -7.55 8.54 16.50
CA PRO A 143 -7.62 7.19 17.09
C PRO A 143 -8.13 6.13 16.10
N SER A 144 -9.00 6.53 15.18
CA SER A 144 -9.45 5.72 14.06
C SER A 144 -9.82 6.61 12.88
N TYR A 145 -9.55 6.12 11.66
CA TYR A 145 -9.98 6.73 10.41
C TYR A 145 -11.25 6.08 9.84
N ASP A 146 -11.94 5.25 10.63
CA ASP A 146 -13.12 4.50 10.20
C ASP A 146 -14.31 5.37 9.81
N ASP A 147 -14.35 6.64 10.19
CA ASP A 147 -15.39 7.60 9.78
C ASP A 147 -14.82 8.73 8.90
N THR A 148 -13.57 8.61 8.47
CA THR A 148 -12.87 9.61 7.65
C THR A 148 -12.78 9.10 6.21
N PRO A 149 -12.98 9.93 5.18
CA PRO A 149 -12.70 9.50 3.81
C PRO A 149 -11.19 9.25 3.60
N ILE A 150 -10.83 8.44 2.60
CA ILE A 150 -9.41 8.06 2.36
C ILE A 150 -8.50 9.29 2.20
N GLU A 151 -9.03 10.36 1.61
CA GLU A 151 -8.31 11.62 1.39
C GLU A 151 -7.86 12.25 2.71
N GLY A 152 -8.65 12.12 3.78
CA GLY A 152 -8.26 12.61 5.10
C GLY A 152 -7.08 11.83 5.68
N LEU A 153 -7.09 10.50 5.56
CA LEU A 153 -5.98 9.63 5.95
C LEU A 153 -4.71 9.95 5.14
N LEU A 154 -4.84 10.09 3.82
CA LEU A 154 -3.70 10.35 2.94
C LEU A 154 -3.14 11.77 3.08
N GLU A 155 -3.96 12.76 3.44
CA GLU A 155 -3.48 14.10 3.75
C GLU A 155 -2.63 14.11 5.02
N ASP A 156 -3.06 13.41 6.08
CA ASP A 156 -2.24 13.25 7.29
C ASP A 156 -0.95 12.48 6.98
N TRP A 157 -1.04 11.39 6.19
CA TRP A 157 0.10 10.61 5.76
C TRP A 157 1.15 11.45 5.02
N LYS A 158 0.70 12.31 4.09
CA LYS A 158 1.57 13.17 3.29
C LYS A 158 2.46 14.06 4.17
N TRP A 159 1.89 14.70 5.17
CA TRP A 159 2.65 15.60 6.05
C TRP A 159 3.54 14.85 7.03
N LEU A 160 3.08 13.70 7.56
CA LEU A 160 3.88 12.86 8.43
C LEU A 160 5.08 12.25 7.69
N SER A 161 4.86 11.67 6.51
CA SER A 161 5.93 11.12 5.67
C SER A 161 6.94 12.19 5.26
N LEU A 162 6.50 13.42 4.93
CA LEU A 162 7.39 14.55 4.70
C LEU A 162 8.23 14.88 5.95
N CYS A 163 7.63 14.91 7.13
CA CYS A 163 8.35 15.12 8.39
C CYS A 163 9.42 14.05 8.59
N PHE A 164 9.08 12.76 8.45
CA PHE A 164 10.00 11.64 8.61
C PHE A 164 11.14 11.66 7.58
N ASN A 165 10.85 12.02 6.33
CA ASN A 165 11.87 12.24 5.30
C ASN A 165 12.88 13.30 5.70
N ARG A 166 12.42 14.42 6.25
CA ARG A 166 13.30 15.50 6.73
C ARG A 166 14.14 15.06 7.91
N VAL A 167 13.57 14.31 8.86
CA VAL A 167 14.31 13.72 9.99
C VAL A 167 15.42 12.81 9.47
N ASN A 168 15.11 11.88 8.56
CA ASN A 168 16.11 10.95 8.04
C ASN A 168 17.21 11.67 7.24
N THR A 169 16.83 12.68 6.46
CA THR A 169 17.78 13.52 5.71
C THR A 169 18.71 14.31 6.65
N ALA A 170 18.19 14.87 7.74
CA ALA A 170 19.00 15.57 8.73
C ALA A 170 20.01 14.64 9.43
N MET A 171 19.71 13.35 9.50
CA MET A 171 20.63 12.31 10.00
C MET A 171 21.60 11.78 8.93
N GLY A 172 21.64 12.40 7.74
CA GLY A 172 22.53 12.00 6.64
C GLY A 172 22.09 10.74 5.89
N LYS A 173 20.83 10.33 6.02
CA LYS A 173 20.24 9.18 5.33
C LYS A 173 19.31 9.63 4.20
N ASN A 174 19.03 8.73 3.26
CA ASN A 174 18.04 8.97 2.21
C ASN A 174 16.64 9.20 2.79
N PRO A 175 15.74 9.93 2.12
CA PRO A 175 14.34 10.01 2.56
C PRO A 175 13.75 8.60 2.74
N LEU A 176 12.89 8.44 3.75
CA LEU A 176 12.25 7.14 3.99
C LEU A 176 11.26 6.85 2.86
N TYR A 177 10.40 7.82 2.53
CA TYR A 177 9.29 7.77 1.56
C TYR A 177 9.46 8.81 0.43
N PRO A 178 10.36 8.58 -0.54
CA PRO A 178 10.68 9.56 -1.60
C PRO A 178 9.72 9.52 -2.80
N PHE A 179 8.43 9.22 -2.63
CA PHE A 179 7.49 9.12 -3.75
C PHE A 179 6.11 9.71 -3.43
N ASP A 180 5.40 10.09 -4.48
CA ASP A 180 4.01 10.53 -4.42
C ASP A 180 3.07 9.35 -4.71
N ILE A 181 1.84 9.42 -4.19
CA ILE A 181 0.79 8.44 -4.49
C ILE A 181 -0.04 8.99 -5.66
N PRO A 182 -0.01 8.38 -6.86
CA PRO A 182 -0.75 8.88 -8.00
C PRO A 182 -2.26 8.68 -7.82
N PRO A 183 -3.12 9.47 -8.51
CA PRO A 183 -4.57 9.40 -8.35
C PRO A 183 -5.19 8.01 -8.58
N ALA A 184 -4.62 7.21 -9.47
CA ALA A 184 -5.05 5.84 -9.70
C ALA A 184 -4.80 4.94 -8.48
N VAL A 185 -3.65 5.08 -7.81
CA VAL A 185 -3.34 4.35 -6.57
C VAL A 185 -4.19 4.89 -5.41
N VAL A 186 -4.50 6.18 -5.36
CA VAL A 186 -5.46 6.72 -4.39
C VAL A 186 -6.82 6.02 -4.52
N ARG A 187 -7.33 5.79 -5.73
CA ARG A 187 -8.57 5.03 -5.95
C ARG A 187 -8.48 3.59 -5.44
N LYS A 188 -7.36 2.92 -5.66
CA LYS A 188 -7.11 1.56 -5.14
C LYS A 188 -7.08 1.52 -3.61
N LEU A 189 -6.39 2.47 -2.98
CA LEU A 189 -6.37 2.62 -1.52
C LEU A 189 -7.76 2.97 -0.97
N ALA A 190 -8.55 3.76 -1.69
CA ALA A 190 -9.93 4.07 -1.34
C ALA A 190 -10.80 2.80 -1.27
N PHE A 191 -10.65 1.91 -2.25
CA PHE A 191 -11.34 0.63 -2.27
C PHE A 191 -10.94 -0.26 -1.09
N VAL A 192 -9.64 -0.42 -0.83
CA VAL A 192 -9.16 -1.19 0.34
C VAL A 192 -9.73 -0.63 1.64
N HIS A 193 -9.67 0.69 1.80
CA HIS A 193 -10.20 1.39 2.98
C HIS A 193 -11.71 1.19 3.15
N LYS A 194 -12.49 1.28 2.07
CA LYS A 194 -13.94 1.02 2.04
C LYS A 194 -14.26 -0.41 2.48
N VAL A 195 -13.63 -1.40 1.86
CA VAL A 195 -13.92 -2.83 2.09
C VAL A 195 -13.64 -3.22 3.55
N ILE A 196 -12.53 -2.73 4.13
CA ILE A 196 -12.18 -2.96 5.55
C ILE A 196 -13.25 -2.36 6.47
N ARG A 197 -13.63 -1.09 6.25
CA ARG A 197 -14.58 -0.36 7.10
C ARG A 197 -15.99 -0.91 7.05
N GLU A 198 -16.50 -1.17 5.85
CA GLU A 198 -17.86 -1.67 5.67
C GLU A 198 -18.02 -3.08 6.24
N THR A 199 -16.97 -3.92 6.17
CA THR A 199 -16.99 -5.26 6.76
C THR A 199 -16.88 -5.20 8.28
N SER A 200 -16.03 -4.33 8.84
CA SER A 200 -15.92 -4.14 10.29
C SER A 200 -17.25 -3.69 10.91
N ARG A 201 -17.96 -2.76 10.26
CA ARG A 201 -19.28 -2.28 10.72
C ARG A 201 -20.39 -3.32 10.61
N ALA A 202 -20.31 -4.24 9.65
CA ALA A 202 -21.31 -5.30 9.51
C ALA A 202 -21.14 -6.42 10.56
N ALA A 203 -19.95 -6.53 11.16
CA ALA A 203 -19.63 -7.53 12.17
C ALA A 203 -19.85 -7.07 13.62
N GLY A 204 -20.04 -5.77 13.86
CA GLY A 204 -20.33 -5.17 15.16
C GLY A 204 -21.81 -4.86 15.34
#